data_AF-A0A2I1DKR1-F1
#
_entry.id   AF-A0A2I1DKR1-F1
#
_cell.length_a   1.000
_cell.length_b   1.000
_cell.length_c   1.000
_cell.angle_alpha   90.00
_cell.angle_beta   90.00
_cell.angle_gamma   90.00
#
_symmetry.space_group_name_H-M   'P 1'
#
loop_
_entity.id
_entity.type
_entity.pdbx_description
1 polymer ?
#
loop_
_entity_poly.entity_id
_entity_poly.type
_entity_poly.pdbx_seq_one_letter_code
_entity_poly.pdbx_strand_id
1 'polypeptide(L)'
;MISIITYMELLQGSRNKQEDRGIKSFLKDFRFAMLPLTENIGHRASIYVEEYALSNSIGVADALIVATAVEENLTLLSANVKHFNCVKDLQVKQFYP
;
A
#
# COMPACT_ATOMS: atom_id res chain seq x y z
N MET A 1 7.39 5.24 -6.01
CA MET A 1 7.43 3.76 -6.00
C MET A 1 6.03 3.27 -5.65
N ILE A 2 5.68 2.02 -5.98
CA ILE A 2 4.38 1.44 -5.68
C ILE A 2 4.54 0.00 -5.17
N SER A 3 3.86 -0.35 -4.09
CA SER A 3 3.81 -1.75 -3.62
C SER A 3 3.11 -2.64 -4.65
N ILE A 4 3.58 -3.87 -4.81
CA ILE A 4 2.86 -4.88 -5.61
C ILE A 4 1.42 -5.06 -5.12
N ILE A 5 1.14 -4.87 -3.82
CA ILE A 5 -0.21 -4.95 -3.26
C ILE A 5 -1.11 -3.85 -3.82
N THR A 6 -0.67 -2.59 -3.75
CA THR A 6 -1.41 -1.45 -4.33
C THR A 6 -1.60 -1.60 -5.84
N TYR A 7 -0.61 -2.15 -6.55
CA TYR A 7 -0.77 -2.47 -7.96
C TYR A 7 -1.87 -3.51 -8.21
N MET A 8 -1.93 -4.57 -7.40
CA MET A 8 -2.99 -5.57 -7.50
C MET A 8 -4.38 -4.99 -7.17
N GLU A 9 -4.48 -4.11 -6.18
CA GLU A 9 -5.73 -3.40 -5.84
C GLU A 9 -6.22 -2.54 -7.02
N LEU A 10 -5.32 -1.81 -7.67
CA LEU A 10 -5.64 -1.00 -8.85
C LEU A 10 -6.19 -1.87 -10.01
N LEU A 11 -5.59 -3.04 -10.24
CA LEU A 11 -6.09 -3.98 -11.25
C LEU A 11 -7.45 -4.57 -10.85
N GLN A 12 -7.62 -4.98 -9.60
CA GLN A 12 -8.89 -5.55 -9.13
C GLN A 12 -10.03 -4.52 -9.16
N GLY A 13 -9.72 -3.25 -8.91
CA GLY A 13 -10.68 -2.15 -8.98
C GLY A 13 -11.07 -1.73 -10.41
N SER A 14 -10.36 -2.24 -11.43
CA SER A 14 -10.67 -1.94 -12.83
C SER A 14 -11.94 -2.62 -13.29
N ARG A 15 -12.83 -1.86 -13.92
CA ARG A 15 -14.15 -2.33 -14.38
C ARG A 15 -14.08 -3.04 -15.73
N ASN A 16 -13.02 -2.79 -16.50
CA ASN A 16 -12.85 -3.36 -17.84
C ASN A 16 -11.37 -3.31 -18.31
N LYS A 17 -11.10 -3.98 -19.44
CA LYS A 17 -9.77 -4.05 -20.06
C LYS A 17 -9.22 -2.72 -20.59
N GLN A 18 -10.05 -1.68 -20.73
CA GLN A 18 -9.56 -0.34 -21.10
C GLN A 18 -8.98 0.35 -19.87
N GLU A 19 -9.66 0.28 -18.73
CA GLU A 19 -9.16 0.78 -17.44
C GLU A 19 -7.84 0.09 -17.04
N ASP A 20 -7.78 -1.26 -17.16
CA ASP A 20 -6.53 -2.02 -16.92
C ASP A 20 -5.34 -1.49 -17.73
N ARG A 21 -5.58 -1.16 -19.01
CA ARG A 21 -4.55 -0.63 -19.90
C ARG A 21 -4.17 0.79 -19.52
N GLY A 22 -5.15 1.61 -19.12
CA GLY A 22 -4.93 2.97 -18.62
C GLY A 22 -4.03 2.97 -17.38
N ILE A 23 -4.32 2.12 -16.40
CA ILE A 23 -3.52 1.98 -15.17
C ILE A 23 -2.09 1.56 -15.50
N LYS A 24 -1.90 0.55 -16.36
CA LYS A 24 -0.56 0.09 -16.75
C LYS A 24 0.22 1.18 -17.51
N SER A 25 -0.44 1.93 -18.38
CA SER A 25 0.19 3.07 -19.08
C SER A 25 0.60 4.14 -18.09
N PHE A 26 -0.32 4.57 -17.22
CA PHE A 26 -0.04 5.57 -16.18
C PHE A 26 1.18 5.19 -15.34
N LEU A 27 1.22 3.95 -14.82
CA LEU A 27 2.35 3.50 -14.00
C LEU A 27 3.68 3.51 -14.78
N LYS A 28 3.64 3.16 -16.07
CA LYS A 28 4.81 3.16 -16.96
C LYS A 28 5.26 4.58 -17.31
N ASP A 29 4.34 5.45 -17.70
CA ASP A 29 4.59 6.82 -18.17
C ASP A 29 5.22 7.67 -17.05
N PHE A 30 4.76 7.48 -15.82
CA PHE A 30 5.32 8.11 -14.62
C PHE A 30 6.52 7.36 -14.02
N ARG A 31 6.95 6.25 -14.64
CA ARG A 31 8.11 5.44 -14.24
C ARG A 31 8.07 5.00 -12.77
N PHE A 32 6.90 4.52 -12.33
CA PHE A 32 6.78 3.96 -10.99
C PHE A 32 7.63 2.69 -10.87
N ALA A 33 8.59 2.69 -9.95
CA ALA A 33 9.27 1.46 -9.55
C ALA A 33 8.33 0.61 -8.69
N MET A 34 8.23 -0.68 -9.03
CA MET A 34 7.42 -1.67 -8.33
C MET A 34 8.24 -2.27 -7.19
N LEU A 35 7.68 -2.25 -5.98
CA LEU A 35 8.26 -2.84 -4.79
C LEU A 35 7.75 -4.28 -4.62
N PRO A 36 8.63 -5.28 -4.58
CA PRO A 36 8.23 -6.68 -4.44
C PRO A 36 7.74 -6.96 -3.02
N LEU A 37 6.94 -8.01 -2.87
CA LEU A 37 6.65 -8.58 -1.56
C LEU A 37 7.84 -9.44 -1.13
N THR A 38 8.52 -9.04 -0.06
CA THR A 38 9.63 -9.79 0.55
C THR A 38 9.19 -10.50 1.82
N GLU A 39 10.01 -11.42 2.31
CA GLU A 39 9.77 -12.10 3.58
C GLU A 39 9.70 -11.11 4.75
N ASN A 40 10.58 -10.11 4.79
CA ASN A 40 10.55 -9.06 5.82
C ASN A 40 9.24 -8.28 5.81
N ILE A 41 8.76 -7.89 4.63
CA ILE A 41 7.47 -7.19 4.48
C ILE A 41 6.33 -8.08 5.00
N GLY A 42 6.32 -9.36 4.62
CA GLY A 42 5.32 -10.32 5.08
C GLY A 42 5.35 -10.51 6.60
N HIS A 43 6.54 -10.65 7.19
CA HIS A 43 6.71 -10.79 8.62
C HIS A 43 6.22 -9.54 9.37
N ARG A 44 6.64 -8.34 8.95
CA ARG A 44 6.17 -7.08 9.56
C ARG A 44 4.67 -6.88 9.42
N ALA A 45 4.10 -7.20 8.26
CA ALA A 45 2.67 -7.13 8.06
C ALA A 45 1.90 -8.04 9.03
N SER A 46 2.43 -9.24 9.34
CA SER A 46 1.80 -10.13 10.33
C SER A 46 1.74 -9.51 11.73
N ILE A 47 2.81 -8.81 12.15
CA ILE A 47 2.85 -8.07 13.43
C ILE A 47 1.80 -6.95 13.43
N TYR A 48 1.69 -6.17 12.34
CA TYR A 48 0.68 -5.11 12.26
C TYR A 48 -0.76 -5.65 12.28
N VAL A 49 -1.03 -6.80 11.66
CA VAL A 49 -2.34 -7.45 11.76
C VAL A 49 -2.60 -7.91 13.19
N GLU A 50 -1.62 -8.54 13.85
CA GLU A 50 -1.75 -8.98 15.24
C GLU A 50 -2.04 -7.81 16.19
N GLU A 51 -1.34 -6.68 16.00
CA GLU A 51 -1.47 -5.51 16.88
C GLU A 51 -2.72 -4.67 16.59
N TYR A 52 -3.11 -4.52 15.31
CA TYR A 52 -4.08 -3.50 14.90
C TYR A 52 -5.35 -4.02 14.22
N ALA A 53 -5.47 -5.31 13.90
CA ALA A 53 -6.66 -5.82 13.21
C ALA A 53 -7.96 -5.64 14.04
N LEU A 54 -7.89 -5.81 15.36
CA LEU A 54 -9.05 -5.69 16.24
C LEU A 54 -9.33 -4.25 16.69
N SER A 55 -8.28 -3.45 16.89
CA SER A 55 -8.41 -2.09 17.42
C SER A 55 -8.67 -1.04 16.35
N ASN A 56 -8.10 -1.24 15.15
CA ASN A 56 -8.08 -0.25 14.07
C ASN A 56 -8.58 -0.81 12.73
N SER A 57 -9.08 -2.05 12.72
CA SER A 57 -9.61 -2.71 11.52
C SER A 57 -8.61 -2.71 10.36
N ILE A 58 -7.30 -2.79 10.65
CA ILE A 58 -6.27 -2.91 9.62
C ILE A 58 -6.44 -4.28 8.95
N GLY A 59 -6.72 -4.25 7.63
CA GLY A 59 -6.79 -5.45 6.82
C GLY A 59 -5.41 -5.95 6.41
N VAL A 60 -5.36 -7.17 5.87
CA VAL A 60 -4.10 -7.78 5.39
C VAL A 60 -3.45 -6.93 4.29
N ALA A 61 -4.24 -6.39 3.35
CA ALA A 61 -3.72 -5.53 2.28
C ALA A 61 -3.13 -4.24 2.84
N ASP A 62 -3.85 -3.56 3.74
CA ASP A 62 -3.36 -2.37 4.45
C ASP A 62 -2.04 -2.65 5.18
N ALA A 63 -1.98 -3.74 5.93
CA ALA A 63 -0.79 -4.13 6.69
C ALA A 63 0.43 -4.38 5.77
N LEU A 64 0.23 -5.01 4.61
CA LEU A 64 1.30 -5.24 3.64
C LEU A 64 1.76 -3.94 2.97
N ILE A 65 0.85 -3.02 2.66
CA ILE A 65 1.19 -1.71 2.11
C ILE A 65 1.99 -0.88 3.12
N VAL A 66 1.54 -0.86 4.37
CA VAL A 66 2.23 -0.21 5.47
C VAL A 66 3.61 -0.82 5.69
N ALA A 67 3.70 -2.15 5.80
CA ALA A 67 4.98 -2.84 5.94
C ALA A 67 5.94 -2.56 4.77
N THR A 68 5.43 -2.48 3.54
CA THR A 68 6.24 -2.08 2.39
C THR A 68 6.81 -0.66 2.59
N ALA A 69 5.99 0.29 3.03
CA ALA A 69 6.43 1.67 3.23
C ALA A 69 7.48 1.76 4.35
N VAL A 70 7.29 1.06 5.48
CA VAL A 70 8.24 1.15 6.59
C VAL A 70 9.53 0.36 6.31
N GLU A 71 9.47 -0.78 5.61
CA GLU A 71 10.67 -1.54 5.25
C GLU A 71 11.57 -0.77 4.30
N GLU A 72 10.99 -0.06 3.34
CA GLU A 72 11.71 0.74 2.35
C GLU A 72 12.02 2.17 2.84
N ASN A 73 11.70 2.51 4.10
CA ASN A 73 11.84 3.84 4.68
C ASN A 73 11.16 4.96 3.85
N LEU A 74 9.96 4.67 3.34
CA LEU A 74 9.16 5.57 2.50
C LEU A 74 8.01 6.20 3.28
N THR A 75 7.62 7.40 2.87
CA THR A 75 6.37 8.03 3.32
C THR A 75 5.19 7.45 2.53
N LEU A 76 4.20 6.89 3.22
CA LEU A 76 2.96 6.42 2.62
C LEU A 76 2.09 7.62 2.22
N LEU A 77 1.71 7.70 0.95
CA LEU A 77 0.71 8.65 0.46
C LEU A 77 -0.67 8.00 0.52
N SER A 78 -1.58 8.58 1.29
CA SER A 78 -2.94 8.06 1.44
C SER A 78 -3.98 9.17 1.57
N ALA A 79 -5.15 8.95 0.99
CA ALA A 79 -6.32 9.81 1.20
C ALA A 79 -6.96 9.57 2.58
N ASN A 80 -6.71 8.42 3.21
CA ASN A 80 -7.27 8.04 4.51
C ASN A 80 -6.19 8.00 5.60
N VAL A 81 -5.61 9.16 5.89
CA VAL A 81 -4.49 9.29 6.86
C VAL A 81 -4.86 8.77 8.26
N LYS A 82 -6.12 8.98 8.69
CA LYS A 82 -6.59 8.56 10.01
C LYS A 82 -6.51 7.04 10.23
N HIS A 83 -6.69 6.26 9.17
CA HIS A 83 -6.60 4.80 9.22
C HIS A 83 -5.19 4.32 9.61
N PHE A 84 -4.17 5.02 9.09
CA PHE A 84 -2.77 4.62 9.20
C PHE A 84 -2.01 5.29 10.35
N ASN A 85 -2.60 6.30 11.01
CA ASN A 85 -1.97 7.02 12.13
C ASN A 85 -1.74 6.18 13.39
N CYS A 86 -2.32 4.97 13.47
CA CYS A 86 -2.09 4.06 14.58
C CYS A 86 -0.70 3.41 14.55
N VAL A 87 -0.08 3.32 13.37
CA VAL A 87 1.23 2.70 13.17
C VAL A 87 2.33 3.71 13.48
N LYS A 88 3.02 3.52 14.60
CA LYS A 88 3.94 4.52 15.19
C LYS A 88 5.19 4.78 14.35
N ASP A 89 5.66 3.77 13.64
CA ASP A 89 6.86 3.79 12.80
C ASP A 89 6.57 4.19 11.34
N LEU A 90 5.31 4.47 11.00
CA LEU A 90 4.90 4.84 9.66
C LEU A 90 4.84 6.37 9.49
N GLN A 91 5.52 6.87 8.47
CA GLN A 91 5.31 8.24 8.00
C GLN A 91 4.17 8.26 6.98
N VAL A 92 3.10 9.01 7.27
CA VAL A 92 1.96 9.16 6.36
C VAL A 92 1.84 10.62 5.94
N LYS A 93 1.61 10.84 4.65
CA LYS A 93 1.28 12.16 4.10
C LYS A 93 -0.06 12.10 3.39
N GLN A 94 -0.90 13.10 3.64
CA GLN A 94 -2.21 13.20 3.01
C GLN A 94 -2.05 13.40 1.51
N PHE A 95 -2.70 12.51 0.75
CA PHE A 95 -2.87 12.67 -0.69
C PHE A 95 -4.19 13.37 -0.97
N TYR A 96 -4.15 14.42 -1.80
CA TYR A 96 -5.33 15.10 -2.32
C TYR A 96 -5.56 14.59 -3.74
N PRO A 97 -6.64 13.82 -3.99
CA PRO A 97 -6.98 13.31 -5.30
C PRO A 97 -7.41 14.42 -6.28
#